data_AF-A0A936PEE8-F1
#
_entry.id   AF-A0A936PEE8-F1
#
_cell.length_a   1.000
_cell.length_b   1.000
_cell.length_c   1.000
_cell.angle_alpha   90.00
_cell.angle_beta   90.00
_cell.angle_gamma   90.00
#
_symmetry.space_group_name_H-M   'P 1'
#
loop_
_entity.id
_entity.type
_entity.pdbx_description
1 polymer ?
#
loop_
_entity_poly.entity_id
_entity_poly.type
_entity_poly.pdbx_seq_one_letter_code
_entity_poly.pdbx_strand_id
1 'polypeptide(L)'
;MKSLLSLLALLCSLPALAQMRPPSFMGGIPGLAQSRALDMQRHQARTLLYREALEELKRNPAAADVPECGAEPSKALCLAKPAEAPTETGGGRRLALLVANMAYPPPIPALDTPGADVAKIGEVLRRRFGFEVRLLHDAGKAATVEALNRMAREAKAEDSVLLFYAGHGYLLDDTKMGYWIPIDASVKTAAGWISNNDISKLLKAIPARQLMLVSDSCFSGSLTREQKVGAHGTADEILKRRSVVVFSSGGEEPVSDEGHEGHSIFAWNLIKTLEGLGGVAPGVEVWRTVHGRVTREFPQQPQYGAVLSAGHSEGGDWLFRQP
;
A
#
# COMPACT_ATOMS: atom_id res chain seq x y z
N MET A 1 -25.80 -46.97 16.56
CA MET A 1 -25.82 -45.55 16.13
C MET A 1 -25.03 -44.64 17.09
N LYS A 2 -23.82 -45.05 17.52
CA LYS A 2 -22.97 -44.30 18.47
C LYS A 2 -21.56 -44.05 17.91
N SER A 3 -21.44 -43.83 16.60
CA SER A 3 -20.12 -43.74 15.92
C SER A 3 -19.92 -42.49 15.07
N LEU A 4 -20.84 -41.51 15.05
CA LEU A 4 -20.67 -40.27 14.28
C LEU A 4 -20.55 -39.00 15.13
N LEU A 5 -20.99 -39.02 16.40
CA LEU A 5 -20.89 -37.83 17.27
C LEU A 5 -19.53 -37.67 17.98
N SER A 6 -18.70 -38.71 18.02
CA SER A 6 -17.39 -38.64 18.69
C SER A 6 -16.27 -38.07 17.81
N LEU A 7 -16.50 -37.93 16.49
CA LEU A 7 -15.49 -37.39 15.56
C LEU A 7 -15.58 -35.87 15.40
N LEU A 8 -16.73 -35.26 15.71
CA LEU A 8 -16.90 -33.79 15.66
C LEU A 8 -16.37 -33.08 16.92
N ALA A 9 -16.15 -33.80 18.02
CA ALA A 9 -15.68 -33.23 19.29
C ALA A 9 -14.15 -33.16 19.41
N LEU A 10 -13.39 -33.75 18.48
CA LEU A 10 -11.92 -33.76 18.52
C LEU A 10 -11.23 -32.64 17.72
N LEU A 11 -11.99 -31.79 17.01
CA LEU A 11 -11.45 -30.70 16.18
C LEU A 11 -11.43 -29.33 16.87
N CYS A 12 -11.90 -29.22 18.12
CA CYS A 12 -11.94 -27.96 18.86
C CYS A 12 -10.82 -27.76 19.90
N SER A 13 -9.72 -28.51 19.83
CA SER A 13 -8.62 -28.38 20.80
C SER A 13 -7.23 -28.50 20.17
N LEU A 14 -6.87 -27.55 19.33
CA LEU A 14 -5.47 -27.34 18.94
C LEU A 14 -5.14 -25.84 18.95
N PRO A 15 -4.24 -25.36 19.82
CA PRO A 15 -3.71 -24.00 19.77
C PRO A 15 -2.65 -23.85 18.65
N ALA A 16 -2.90 -24.45 17.48
CA ALA A 16 -1.91 -24.58 16.40
C ALA A 16 -2.17 -23.66 15.20
N LEU A 17 -3.30 -22.94 15.16
CA LEU A 17 -3.61 -21.99 14.08
C LEU A 17 -2.86 -20.65 14.19
N ALA A 18 -2.28 -20.33 15.35
CA ALA A 18 -1.62 -19.04 15.61
C ALA A 18 -0.10 -19.03 15.34
N GLN A 19 0.51 -20.16 14.98
CA GLN A 19 1.97 -20.28 14.80
C GLN A 19 2.41 -20.92 13.48
N MET A 20 1.49 -21.21 12.57
CA MET A 20 1.89 -21.73 11.26
C MET A 20 2.35 -20.58 10.36
N ARG A 21 3.64 -20.22 10.45
CA ARG A 21 4.35 -19.70 9.29
C ARG A 21 4.18 -20.73 8.17
N PRO A 22 3.70 -20.38 6.96
CA PRO A 22 3.74 -21.32 5.85
C PRO A 22 5.21 -21.75 5.65
N PRO A 23 5.48 -23.05 5.45
CA PRO A 23 6.85 -23.50 5.26
C PRO A 23 7.47 -22.83 4.03
N SER A 24 8.71 -22.37 4.14
CA SER A 24 9.50 -21.92 3.00
C SER A 24 9.62 -23.09 2.02
N PHE A 25 9.14 -22.93 0.78
CA PHE A 25 9.23 -23.98 -0.22
C PHE A 25 10.69 -24.18 -0.63
N MET A 26 11.27 -25.35 -0.30
CA MET A 26 12.56 -25.80 -0.84
C MET A 26 12.45 -26.29 -2.31
N GLY A 27 11.47 -25.81 -3.08
CA GLY A 27 11.12 -26.44 -4.36
C GLY A 27 10.45 -25.50 -5.36
N GLY A 28 11.12 -24.42 -5.76
CA GLY A 28 10.73 -23.59 -6.90
C GLY A 28 9.37 -22.89 -6.77
N ILE A 29 9.04 -22.06 -7.75
CA ILE A 29 7.78 -21.31 -7.81
C ILE A 29 6.62 -22.30 -8.06
N PRO A 30 5.57 -22.35 -7.24
CA PRO A 30 4.43 -23.24 -7.47
C PRO A 30 3.76 -22.94 -8.81
N GLY A 31 3.18 -23.96 -9.46
CA GLY A 31 2.39 -23.73 -10.66
C GLY A 31 1.15 -22.86 -10.38
N LEU A 32 0.67 -22.09 -11.37
CA LEU A 32 -0.41 -21.10 -11.20
C LEU A 32 -1.65 -21.58 -10.41
N ALA A 33 -2.08 -22.83 -10.60
CA ALA A 33 -3.22 -23.40 -9.89
C ALA A 33 -2.93 -23.64 -8.40
N GLN A 34 -1.70 -24.07 -8.09
CA GLN A 34 -1.26 -24.30 -6.72
C GLN A 34 -1.09 -22.98 -5.98
N SER A 35 -0.48 -21.97 -6.62
CA SER A 35 -0.37 -20.64 -6.03
C SER A 35 -1.74 -20.02 -5.74
N ARG A 36 -2.69 -20.07 -6.67
CA ARG A 36 -4.07 -19.58 -6.42
C ARG A 36 -4.76 -20.28 -5.25
N ALA A 37 -4.54 -21.58 -5.08
CA ALA A 37 -5.10 -22.32 -3.95
C ALA A 37 -4.48 -21.87 -2.62
N LEU A 38 -3.17 -21.59 -2.60
CA LEU A 38 -2.47 -21.04 -1.46
C LEU A 38 -2.94 -19.62 -1.12
N ASP A 39 -3.11 -18.75 -2.12
CA ASP A 39 -3.66 -17.40 -1.95
C ASP A 39 -5.01 -17.46 -1.22
N MET A 40 -5.91 -18.33 -1.69
CA MET A 40 -7.24 -18.51 -1.12
C MET A 40 -7.17 -19.03 0.33
N GLN A 41 -6.27 -19.97 0.64
CA GLN A 41 -6.07 -20.46 2.01
C GLN A 41 -5.55 -19.36 2.93
N ARG A 42 -4.60 -18.53 2.46
CA ARG A 42 -4.05 -17.39 3.20
C ARG A 42 -5.11 -16.33 3.46
N HIS A 43 -5.93 -16.00 2.46
CA HIS A 43 -7.06 -15.08 2.62
C HIS A 43 -8.08 -15.60 3.64
N GLN A 44 -8.43 -16.89 3.58
CA GLN A 44 -9.30 -17.53 4.57
C GLN A 44 -8.70 -17.46 5.98
N ALA A 45 -7.42 -17.78 6.15
CA ALA A 45 -6.75 -17.71 7.45
C ALA A 45 -6.76 -16.27 8.01
N ARG A 46 -6.53 -15.26 7.18
CA ARG A 46 -6.62 -13.85 7.58
C ARG A 46 -8.04 -13.43 7.92
N THR A 47 -9.02 -13.85 7.13
CA THR A 47 -10.44 -13.62 7.43
C THR A 47 -10.82 -14.17 8.81
N LEU A 48 -10.30 -15.36 9.15
CA LEU A 48 -10.52 -15.96 10.47
C LEU A 48 -9.76 -15.21 11.57
N LEU A 49 -8.53 -14.79 11.32
CA LEU A 49 -7.70 -14.01 12.24
C LEU A 49 -8.40 -12.70 12.63
N TYR A 50 -8.93 -11.98 11.64
CA TYR A 50 -9.56 -10.66 11.82
C TYR A 50 -11.07 -10.71 12.06
N ARG A 51 -11.66 -11.89 12.27
CA ARG A 51 -13.12 -12.08 12.29
C ARG A 51 -13.86 -11.07 13.17
N GLU A 52 -13.39 -10.86 14.40
CA GLU A 52 -14.03 -9.92 15.34
C GLU A 52 -14.00 -8.47 14.84
N ALA A 53 -12.84 -8.00 14.35
CA ALA A 53 -12.71 -6.66 13.76
C ALA A 53 -13.58 -6.51 12.49
N LEU A 54 -13.71 -7.56 11.69
CA LEU A 54 -14.55 -7.55 10.49
C LEU A 54 -16.04 -7.47 10.84
N GLU A 55 -16.50 -8.19 11.87
CA GLU A 55 -17.88 -8.10 12.38
C GLU A 55 -18.16 -6.74 13.05
N GLU A 56 -17.16 -6.09 13.64
CA GLU A 56 -17.26 -4.68 14.03
C GLU A 56 -17.48 -3.78 12.81
N LEU A 57 -16.65 -3.88 11.78
CA LEU A 57 -16.77 -3.06 10.56
C LEU A 57 -18.11 -3.26 9.83
N LYS A 58 -18.68 -4.47 9.86
CA LYS A 58 -20.03 -4.72 9.32
C LYS A 58 -21.11 -3.96 10.07
N ARG A 59 -20.99 -3.83 11.40
CA ARG A 59 -21.95 -3.11 12.25
C ARG A 59 -21.71 -1.60 12.26
N ASN A 60 -20.45 -1.19 12.21
CA ASN A 60 -20.00 0.19 12.18
C ASN A 60 -18.89 0.35 11.14
N PRO A 61 -19.22 0.66 9.88
CA PRO A 61 -18.23 0.85 8.82
C PRO A 61 -17.21 1.97 9.12
N ALA A 62 -17.55 2.92 10.00
CA ALA A 62 -16.69 4.02 10.42
C ALA A 62 -15.79 3.66 11.61
N ALA A 63 -15.76 2.41 12.09
CA ALA A 63 -14.96 2.03 13.26
C ALA A 63 -13.45 2.28 13.08
N ALA A 64 -12.96 2.26 11.85
CA ALA A 64 -11.57 2.58 11.51
C ALA A 64 -11.33 4.05 11.15
N ASP A 65 -12.39 4.87 11.04
CA ASP A 65 -12.27 6.22 10.50
C ASP A 65 -11.54 7.16 11.47
N VAL A 66 -10.70 8.01 10.90
CA VAL A 66 -10.06 9.12 11.60
C VAL A 66 -10.82 10.42 11.31
N PRO A 67 -11.21 11.19 12.34
CA PRO A 67 -11.91 12.46 12.11
C PRO A 67 -10.98 13.47 11.42
N GLU A 68 -11.55 14.45 10.71
CA GLU A 68 -10.77 15.58 10.19
C GLU A 68 -10.33 16.51 11.32
N CYS A 69 -9.21 17.20 11.13
CA CYS A 69 -8.71 18.15 12.10
C CYS A 69 -9.66 19.35 12.25
N GLY A 70 -9.98 19.69 13.51
CA GLY A 70 -10.72 20.90 13.86
C GLY A 70 -9.88 22.18 13.64
N ALA A 71 -10.51 23.33 13.87
CA ALA A 71 -9.82 24.63 13.79
C ALA A 71 -8.80 24.83 14.93
N GLU A 72 -9.02 24.18 16.07
CA GLU A 72 -8.14 24.25 17.24
C GLU A 72 -7.16 23.07 17.27
N PRO A 73 -5.90 23.27 17.70
CA PRO A 73 -4.92 22.21 17.85
C PRO A 73 -5.37 21.22 18.94
N SER A 74 -5.88 20.06 18.52
CA SER A 74 -6.24 18.94 19.38
C SER A 74 -5.06 17.97 19.55
N LYS A 75 -4.92 17.35 20.73
CA LYS A 75 -4.03 16.19 20.93
C LYS A 75 -4.59 14.90 20.32
N ALA A 76 -5.85 14.90 19.87
CA ALA A 76 -6.48 13.74 19.25
C ALA A 76 -5.99 13.55 17.82
N LEU A 77 -5.89 12.28 17.40
CA LEU A 77 -5.54 11.92 16.03
C LEU A 77 -6.58 12.46 15.05
N CYS A 78 -6.13 13.15 14.01
CA CYS A 78 -7.00 13.71 12.98
C CYS A 78 -6.33 13.75 11.60
N LEU A 79 -7.13 13.86 10.55
CA LEU A 79 -6.67 14.00 9.17
C LEU A 79 -6.57 15.48 8.79
N ALA A 80 -5.44 15.88 8.20
CA ALA A 80 -5.26 17.22 7.65
C ALA A 80 -6.32 17.52 6.58
N LYS A 81 -6.79 18.78 6.54
CA LYS A 81 -7.75 19.23 5.52
C LYS A 81 -7.04 19.47 4.18
N PRO A 82 -7.75 19.32 3.04
CA PRO A 82 -7.24 19.73 1.74
C PRO A 82 -6.74 21.17 1.74
N ALA A 83 -5.51 21.37 1.27
CA ALA A 83 -5.01 22.69 0.90
C ALA A 83 -5.60 23.10 -0.46
N GLU A 84 -5.77 24.41 -0.69
CA GLU A 84 -6.23 24.92 -1.99
C GLU A 84 -5.29 24.49 -3.12
N ALA A 85 -5.87 24.16 -4.28
CA ALA A 85 -5.13 23.73 -5.46
C ALA A 85 -4.29 24.91 -6.01
N PRO A 86 -2.96 24.81 -6.09
CA PRO A 86 -2.15 25.99 -6.39
C PRO A 86 -1.94 26.22 -7.88
N THR A 87 -1.53 27.44 -8.25
CA THR A 87 -1.44 27.94 -9.63
C THR A 87 -0.02 27.98 -10.21
N GLU A 88 1.04 27.78 -9.42
CA GLU A 88 2.42 27.96 -9.88
C GLU A 88 3.07 26.69 -10.44
N THR A 89 3.93 26.87 -11.46
CA THR A 89 4.66 25.80 -12.13
C THR A 89 6.16 26.04 -12.06
N GLY A 90 6.89 25.17 -11.37
CA GLY A 90 8.35 25.22 -11.23
C GLY A 90 8.94 23.86 -10.81
N GLY A 91 10.26 23.71 -10.89
CA GLY A 91 10.98 22.51 -10.47
C GLY A 91 11.08 22.41 -8.95
N GLY A 92 9.98 22.05 -8.28
CA GLY A 92 9.94 21.89 -6.83
C GLY A 92 10.73 20.69 -6.31
N ARG A 93 10.83 20.60 -4.99
CA ARG A 93 11.51 19.50 -4.31
C ARG A 93 10.83 18.17 -4.60
N ARG A 94 11.56 17.09 -4.39
CA ARG A 94 11.03 15.74 -4.53
C ARG A 94 11.07 15.11 -3.15
N LEU A 95 9.91 14.92 -2.53
CA LEU A 95 9.81 14.41 -1.17
C LEU A 95 9.34 12.96 -1.22
N ALA A 96 9.92 12.09 -0.40
CA ALA A 96 9.45 10.73 -0.28
C ALA A 96 9.28 10.31 1.19
N LEU A 97 8.17 9.64 1.47
CA LEU A 97 7.91 8.97 2.75
C LEU A 97 7.74 7.48 2.46
N LEU A 98 8.60 6.64 3.00
CA LEU A 98 8.50 5.20 2.87
C LEU A 98 8.24 4.57 4.24
N VAL A 99 7.12 3.86 4.34
CA VAL A 99 6.65 3.17 5.54
C VAL A 99 6.86 1.67 5.35
N ALA A 100 7.55 1.03 6.29
CA ALA A 100 7.77 -0.41 6.32
C ALA A 100 7.36 -0.98 7.67
N ASN A 101 6.30 -1.79 7.69
CA ASN A 101 5.84 -2.48 8.88
C ASN A 101 6.14 -3.98 8.74
N MET A 102 6.98 -4.50 9.63
CA MET A 102 7.50 -5.87 9.63
C MET A 102 7.26 -6.61 10.95
N ALA A 103 7.49 -5.97 12.09
CA ALA A 103 7.59 -6.62 13.40
C ALA A 103 6.25 -6.68 14.13
N TYR A 104 5.22 -7.23 13.47
CA TYR A 104 3.87 -7.28 14.03
C TYR A 104 3.83 -8.12 15.31
N PRO A 105 3.24 -7.60 16.40
CA PRO A 105 2.99 -8.39 17.59
C PRO A 105 2.04 -9.56 17.28
N PRO A 106 2.25 -10.74 17.90
CA PRO A 106 1.30 -11.83 17.80
C PRO A 106 -0.11 -11.38 18.22
N PRO A 107 -1.17 -11.89 17.55
CA PRO A 107 -1.16 -13.01 16.61
C PRO A 107 -1.00 -12.62 15.13
N ILE A 108 -0.72 -11.36 14.81
CA ILE A 108 -0.50 -10.93 13.43
C ILE A 108 0.90 -11.42 12.99
N PRO A 109 1.03 -12.15 11.86
CA PRO A 109 2.33 -12.63 11.42
C PRO A 109 3.29 -11.48 11.08
N ALA A 110 4.55 -11.61 11.45
CA ALA A 110 5.62 -10.72 10.99
C ALA A 110 5.86 -10.88 9.46
N LEU A 111 6.52 -9.89 8.85
CA LEU A 111 6.96 -9.90 7.45
C LEU A 111 8.49 -9.74 7.38
N ASP A 112 9.16 -10.37 6.41
CA ASP A 112 10.63 -10.39 6.38
C ASP A 112 11.25 -9.30 5.47
N THR A 113 10.53 -8.88 4.43
CA THR A 113 11.05 -8.05 3.32
C THR A 113 10.80 -6.52 3.38
N PRO A 114 9.74 -5.97 4.04
CA PRO A 114 9.40 -4.54 3.95
C PRO A 114 10.55 -3.57 4.26
N GLY A 115 11.39 -3.89 5.24
CA GLY A 115 12.52 -3.04 5.61
C GLY A 115 13.60 -2.96 4.55
N ALA A 116 13.97 -4.09 3.95
CA ALA A 116 14.93 -4.15 2.86
C ALA A 116 14.39 -3.41 1.64
N ASP A 117 13.10 -3.58 1.33
CA ASP A 117 12.42 -2.93 0.21
C ASP A 117 12.50 -1.41 0.31
N VAL A 118 12.06 -0.82 1.44
CA VAL A 118 12.09 0.64 1.59
C VAL A 118 13.51 1.19 1.67
N ALA A 119 14.46 0.43 2.20
CA ALA A 119 15.86 0.84 2.23
C ALA A 119 16.42 0.97 0.81
N LYS A 120 16.21 -0.06 -0.03
CA LYS A 120 16.74 -0.08 -1.40
C LYS A 120 16.00 0.88 -2.32
N ILE A 121 14.68 0.93 -2.25
CA ILE A 121 13.88 1.92 -3.01
C ILE A 121 14.27 3.33 -2.60
N GLY A 122 14.42 3.60 -1.30
CA GLY A 122 14.88 4.88 -0.78
C GLY A 122 16.27 5.27 -1.31
N GLU A 123 17.20 4.32 -1.42
CA GLU A 123 18.51 4.55 -2.04
C GLU A 123 18.38 4.96 -3.52
N VAL A 124 17.60 4.22 -4.30
CA VAL A 124 17.36 4.49 -5.73
C VAL A 124 16.72 5.86 -5.92
N LEU A 125 15.69 6.19 -5.14
CA LEU A 125 15.00 7.49 -5.19
C LEU A 125 15.94 8.65 -4.87
N ARG A 126 16.79 8.53 -3.84
CA ARG A 126 17.80 9.55 -3.51
C ARG A 126 18.80 9.72 -4.65
N ARG A 127 19.45 8.62 -5.06
CA ARG A 127 20.61 8.67 -5.98
C ARG A 127 20.24 9.01 -7.41
N ARG A 128 19.13 8.46 -7.93
CA ARG A 128 18.77 8.59 -9.35
C ARG A 128 17.74 9.68 -9.61
N PHE A 129 16.92 10.00 -8.62
CA PHE A 129 15.77 10.89 -8.80
C PHE A 129 15.79 12.08 -7.84
N GLY A 130 16.82 12.25 -7.01
CA GLY A 130 16.99 13.44 -6.16
C GLY A 130 15.93 13.63 -5.09
N PHE A 131 15.32 12.54 -4.60
CA PHE A 131 14.31 12.63 -3.55
C PHE A 131 14.91 12.85 -2.15
N GLU A 132 14.30 13.73 -1.38
CA GLU A 132 14.42 13.82 0.07
C GLU A 132 13.61 12.69 0.73
N VAL A 133 14.27 11.56 0.95
CA VAL A 133 13.63 10.34 1.47
C VAL A 133 13.63 10.31 3.00
N ARG A 134 12.44 10.06 3.56
CA ARG A 134 12.16 9.76 4.97
C ARG A 134 11.69 8.32 5.10
N LEU A 135 12.26 7.59 6.05
CA LEU A 135 11.88 6.22 6.35
C LEU A 135 11.12 6.18 7.67
N LEU A 136 10.08 5.37 7.73
CA LEU A 136 9.30 5.10 8.92
C LEU A 136 9.15 3.58 9.07
N HIS A 137 9.72 3.01 10.12
CA HIS A 137 9.69 1.58 10.37
C HIS A 137 8.72 1.26 11.51
N ASP A 138 8.00 0.15 11.37
CA ASP A 138 7.11 -0.43 12.39
C ASP A 138 6.24 0.65 13.05
N ALA A 139 5.54 1.40 12.22
CA ALA A 139 4.70 2.50 12.65
C ALA A 139 3.27 2.04 12.95
N GLY A 140 2.77 2.53 14.08
CA GLY A 140 1.36 2.46 14.43
C GLY A 140 0.51 3.45 13.64
N LYS A 141 -0.81 3.38 13.83
CA LYS A 141 -1.78 4.22 13.13
C LYS A 141 -1.49 5.71 13.31
N ALA A 142 -1.29 6.15 14.55
CA ALA A 142 -1.08 7.56 14.85
C ALA A 142 0.20 8.12 14.22
N ALA A 143 1.30 7.38 14.30
CA ALA A 143 2.58 7.77 13.70
C ALA A 143 2.50 7.86 12.18
N THR A 144 1.80 6.90 11.54
CA THR A 144 1.60 6.88 10.09
C THR A 144 0.79 8.08 9.61
N VAL A 145 -0.35 8.34 10.26
CA VAL A 145 -1.21 9.50 9.94
C VAL A 145 -0.48 10.82 10.19
N GLU A 146 0.28 10.94 11.29
CA GLU A 146 1.03 12.17 11.57
C GLU A 146 2.16 12.40 10.57
N ALA A 147 2.84 11.34 10.12
CA ALA A 147 3.85 11.45 9.06
C ALA A 147 3.22 11.94 7.74
N LEU A 148 2.02 11.47 7.39
CA LEU A 148 1.28 11.92 6.21
C LEU A 148 0.76 13.36 6.36
N ASN A 149 0.23 13.72 7.53
CA ASN A 149 -0.14 15.11 7.85
C ASN A 149 1.08 16.04 7.75
N ARG A 150 2.25 15.59 8.20
CA ARG A 150 3.49 16.35 8.04
C ARG A 150 3.86 16.56 6.58
N MET A 151 3.71 15.53 5.74
CA MET A 151 3.89 15.69 4.28
C MET A 151 2.92 16.74 3.72
N ALA A 152 1.66 16.73 4.16
CA ALA A 152 0.66 17.71 3.73
C ALA A 152 1.02 19.15 4.15
N ARG A 153 1.58 19.35 5.34
CA ARG A 153 2.00 20.67 5.83
C ARG A 153 3.28 21.19 5.16
N GLU A 154 4.19 20.31 4.77
CA GLU A 154 5.52 20.70 4.28
C GLU A 154 5.65 20.73 2.76
N ALA A 155 4.85 19.93 2.04
CA ALA A 155 4.86 19.91 0.59
C ALA A 155 4.25 21.20 0.03
N LYS A 156 4.79 21.64 -1.10
CA LYS A 156 4.24 22.73 -1.91
C LYS A 156 3.64 22.21 -3.21
N ALA A 157 2.99 23.08 -3.96
CA ALA A 157 2.37 22.76 -5.24
C ALA A 157 3.33 22.14 -6.26
N GLU A 158 4.49 22.77 -6.35
CA GLU A 158 5.56 22.51 -7.29
C GLU A 158 6.36 21.26 -6.92
N ASP A 159 6.22 20.79 -5.68
CA ASP A 159 6.90 19.60 -5.20
C ASP A 159 6.29 18.33 -5.85
N SER A 160 7.10 17.27 -5.93
CA SER A 160 6.65 15.91 -6.25
C SER A 160 6.72 15.05 -5.00
N VAL A 161 5.65 14.36 -4.66
CA VAL A 161 5.58 13.52 -3.45
C VAL A 161 5.40 12.07 -3.83
N LEU A 162 6.31 11.20 -3.36
CA LEU A 162 6.17 9.76 -3.48
C LEU A 162 5.97 9.16 -2.09
N LEU A 163 4.87 8.45 -1.91
CA LEU A 163 4.60 7.67 -0.71
C LEU A 163 4.80 6.20 -1.05
N PHE A 164 5.51 5.46 -0.20
CA PHE A 164 5.65 4.02 -0.34
C PHE A 164 5.17 3.36 0.95
N TYR A 165 4.30 2.36 0.86
CA TYR A 165 3.87 1.55 2.01
C TYR A 165 4.11 0.07 1.72
N ALA A 166 4.87 -0.60 2.57
CA ALA A 166 4.98 -2.06 2.62
C ALA A 166 4.57 -2.58 4.00
N GLY A 167 3.65 -3.54 4.00
CA GLY A 167 3.09 -4.09 5.23
C GLY A 167 1.81 -4.88 4.97
N HIS A 168 1.15 -5.31 6.05
CA HIS A 168 -0.15 -5.96 5.95
C HIS A 168 -1.21 -4.96 5.49
N GLY A 169 -2.13 -5.49 4.69
CA GLY A 169 -3.38 -4.84 4.32
C GLY A 169 -4.53 -5.82 4.50
N TYR A 170 -5.76 -5.37 4.33
CA TYR A 170 -6.94 -6.23 4.27
C TYR A 170 -7.95 -5.65 3.28
N LEU A 171 -8.55 -6.48 2.43
CA LEU A 171 -9.64 -6.09 1.53
C LEU A 171 -10.93 -6.75 2.00
N LEU A 172 -11.93 -5.96 2.38
CA LEU A 172 -13.27 -6.47 2.68
C LEU A 172 -13.94 -6.88 1.37
N ASP A 173 -14.30 -8.15 1.24
CA ASP A 173 -14.89 -8.68 0.01
C ASP A 173 -16.23 -8.05 -0.34
N ASP A 174 -17.07 -7.79 0.66
CA ASP A 174 -18.44 -7.32 0.46
C ASP A 174 -18.48 -5.87 -0.06
N THR A 175 -17.66 -5.00 0.54
CA THR A 175 -17.65 -3.56 0.24
C THR A 175 -16.54 -3.17 -0.72
N LYS A 176 -15.58 -4.08 -0.97
CA LYS A 176 -14.30 -3.79 -1.62
C LYS A 176 -13.53 -2.64 -0.93
N MET A 177 -13.83 -2.38 0.35
CA MET A 177 -13.09 -1.41 1.15
C MET A 177 -11.78 -2.05 1.60
N GLY A 178 -10.68 -1.35 1.34
CA GLY A 178 -9.39 -1.77 1.84
C GLY A 178 -9.09 -1.11 3.19
N TYR A 179 -8.21 -1.76 3.96
CA TYR A 179 -7.49 -1.20 5.10
C TYR A 179 -5.97 -1.48 5.05
N TRP A 180 -5.14 -0.50 5.40
CA TRP A 180 -3.79 -0.76 5.90
C TRP A 180 -3.85 -1.24 7.34
N ILE A 181 -2.95 -2.15 7.70
CA ILE A 181 -2.81 -2.72 9.04
C ILE A 181 -1.49 -2.21 9.64
N PRO A 182 -1.53 -1.19 10.51
CA PRO A 182 -0.36 -0.71 11.23
C PRO A 182 0.20 -1.71 12.25
N ILE A 183 1.39 -1.45 12.78
CA ILE A 183 2.06 -2.36 13.73
C ILE A 183 1.26 -2.58 15.02
N ASP A 184 0.48 -1.58 15.43
CA ASP A 184 -0.32 -1.55 16.66
C ASP A 184 -1.78 -1.95 16.42
N ALA A 185 -2.09 -2.49 15.23
CA ALA A 185 -3.42 -2.94 14.89
C ALA A 185 -3.87 -4.11 15.78
N SER A 186 -5.16 -4.09 16.13
CA SER A 186 -5.81 -5.22 16.80
C SER A 186 -6.46 -6.14 15.79
N VAL A 187 -6.47 -7.44 16.10
CA VAL A 187 -7.28 -8.42 15.37
C VAL A 187 -8.75 -8.43 15.82
N LYS A 188 -9.05 -7.80 16.96
CA LYS A 188 -10.37 -7.78 17.59
C LYS A 188 -11.19 -6.53 17.26
N THR A 189 -10.52 -5.44 16.95
CA THR A 189 -11.15 -4.17 16.59
C THR A 189 -10.43 -3.50 15.43
N ALA A 190 -11.19 -2.82 14.58
CA ALA A 190 -10.69 -2.09 13.43
C ALA A 190 -10.24 -0.65 13.77
N ALA A 191 -10.37 -0.20 15.02
CA ALA A 191 -10.00 1.16 15.44
C ALA A 191 -8.54 1.53 15.10
N GLY A 192 -7.63 0.55 15.13
CA GLY A 192 -6.22 0.69 14.78
C GLY A 192 -5.91 0.61 13.28
N TRP A 193 -6.90 0.37 12.41
CA TRP A 193 -6.68 0.21 10.97
C TRP A 193 -6.81 1.54 10.25
N ILE A 194 -6.28 1.67 9.02
CA ILE A 194 -6.40 2.89 8.20
C ILE A 194 -7.16 2.55 6.92
N SER A 195 -8.35 3.13 6.74
CA SER A 195 -9.21 2.85 5.59
C SER A 195 -8.70 3.50 4.30
N ASN A 196 -9.10 2.95 3.16
CA ASN A 196 -8.85 3.56 1.86
C ASN A 196 -9.43 4.97 1.72
N ASN A 197 -10.58 5.21 2.36
CA ASN A 197 -11.17 6.54 2.41
C ASN A 197 -10.26 7.53 3.13
N ASP A 198 -9.70 7.15 4.27
CA ASP A 198 -8.80 8.01 5.02
C ASP A 198 -7.47 8.21 4.31
N ILE A 199 -6.94 7.18 3.64
CA ILE A 199 -5.78 7.32 2.76
C ILE A 199 -6.07 8.31 1.63
N SER A 200 -7.21 8.20 0.96
CA SER A 200 -7.61 9.16 -0.08
C SER A 200 -7.69 10.61 0.46
N LYS A 201 -8.30 10.81 1.65
CA LYS A 201 -8.35 12.12 2.31
C LYS A 201 -6.94 12.64 2.62
N LEU A 202 -6.04 11.79 3.13
CA LEU A 202 -4.64 12.14 3.41
C LEU A 202 -3.87 12.50 2.13
N LEU A 203 -4.08 11.77 1.04
CA LEU A 203 -3.51 12.12 -0.27
C LEU A 203 -4.05 13.46 -0.78
N LYS A 204 -5.35 13.69 -0.63
CA LYS A 204 -6.00 14.96 -1.00
C LYS A 204 -5.43 16.15 -0.21
N ALA A 205 -5.05 15.93 1.04
CA ALA A 205 -4.45 16.95 1.90
C ALA A 205 -3.07 17.43 1.41
N ILE A 206 -2.34 16.61 0.66
CA ILE A 206 -1.02 16.95 0.14
C ILE A 206 -1.18 17.85 -1.11
N PRO A 207 -0.69 19.11 -1.10
CA PRO A 207 -0.91 20.05 -2.20
C PRO A 207 -0.07 19.75 -3.45
N ALA A 208 0.90 18.85 -3.36
CA ALA A 208 1.80 18.47 -4.45
C ALA A 208 1.03 18.08 -5.73
N ARG A 209 1.42 18.69 -6.85
CA ARG A 209 0.77 18.44 -8.13
C ARG A 209 1.13 17.07 -8.71
N GLN A 210 2.28 16.53 -8.36
CA GLN A 210 2.68 15.16 -8.69
C GLN A 210 2.68 14.37 -7.38
N LEU A 211 1.75 13.44 -7.22
CA LEU A 211 1.62 12.59 -6.04
C LEU A 211 1.45 11.13 -6.47
N MET A 212 2.39 10.29 -6.07
CA MET A 212 2.32 8.84 -6.29
C MET A 212 2.27 8.11 -4.95
N LEU A 213 1.29 7.24 -4.78
CA LEU A 213 1.30 6.24 -3.72
C LEU A 213 1.68 4.88 -4.32
N VAL A 214 2.82 4.34 -3.89
CA VAL A 214 3.21 2.97 -4.15
C VAL A 214 2.82 2.11 -2.95
N SER A 215 2.02 1.07 -3.15
CA SER A 215 1.59 0.17 -2.07
C SER A 215 1.93 -1.27 -2.37
N ASP A 216 2.87 -1.82 -1.59
CA ASP A 216 3.17 -3.24 -1.54
C ASP A 216 2.41 -3.89 -0.37
N SER A 217 1.10 -4.03 -0.55
CA SER A 217 0.19 -4.65 0.42
C SER A 217 -1.06 -5.17 -0.29
N CYS A 218 -1.78 -6.12 0.31
CA CYS A 218 -2.93 -6.86 -0.26
C CYS A 218 -4.16 -6.01 -0.66
N PHE A 219 -4.03 -4.69 -0.59
CA PHE A 219 -5.09 -3.72 -0.29
C PHE A 219 -5.38 -2.76 -1.45
N SER A 220 -4.43 -2.65 -2.34
CA SER A 220 -4.24 -1.49 -3.18
C SER A 220 -5.16 -1.41 -4.40
N GLY A 221 -5.81 -2.52 -4.75
CA GLY A 221 -6.60 -2.58 -5.96
C GLY A 221 -7.84 -1.68 -5.91
N SER A 222 -8.47 -1.52 -4.75
CA SER A 222 -9.65 -0.68 -4.62
C SER A 222 -9.40 0.81 -4.86
N LEU A 223 -8.22 1.36 -4.54
CA LEU A 223 -7.88 2.74 -4.92
C LEU A 223 -7.59 2.89 -6.41
N THR A 224 -6.99 1.86 -7.02
CA THR A 224 -6.67 1.89 -8.46
C THR A 224 -7.90 1.70 -9.35
N ARG A 225 -9.06 1.35 -8.78
CA ARG A 225 -10.31 1.10 -9.51
C ARG A 225 -11.13 2.36 -9.79
N GLU A 226 -10.76 3.52 -9.25
CA GLU A 226 -11.48 4.77 -9.52
C GLU A 226 -11.37 5.17 -11.01
N GLN A 227 -10.17 5.04 -11.61
CA GLN A 227 -10.00 5.17 -13.05
C GLN A 227 -8.67 4.56 -13.53
N LYS A 228 -8.67 3.90 -14.70
CA LYS A 228 -7.43 3.52 -15.38
C LYS A 228 -6.73 4.79 -15.88
N VAL A 229 -5.44 4.94 -15.59
CA VAL A 229 -4.66 6.10 -16.08
C VAL A 229 -4.47 5.97 -17.59
N GLY A 230 -5.05 6.90 -18.35
CA GLY A 230 -4.71 7.16 -19.74
C GLY A 230 -3.84 8.41 -19.82
N ALA A 231 -2.53 8.25 -19.80
CA ALA A 231 -1.63 9.38 -20.03
C ALA A 231 -1.82 9.86 -21.48
N HIS A 232 -2.33 11.08 -21.65
CA HIS A 232 -2.53 11.70 -22.95
C HIS A 232 -1.80 13.05 -22.97
N GLY A 233 -0.78 13.16 -23.82
CA GLY A 233 -0.02 14.41 -24.02
C GLY A 233 1.49 14.27 -23.79
N THR A 234 2.19 15.39 -23.96
CA THR A 234 3.64 15.52 -23.70
C THR A 234 3.94 15.58 -22.20
N ALA A 235 5.20 15.38 -21.81
CA ALA A 235 5.62 15.49 -20.41
C ALA A 235 5.25 16.84 -19.78
N ASP A 236 5.35 17.95 -20.53
CA ASP A 236 4.98 19.28 -20.04
C ASP A 236 3.48 19.44 -19.81
N GLU A 237 2.65 18.80 -20.64
CA GLU A 237 1.19 18.79 -20.47
C GLU A 237 0.77 17.96 -19.26
N ILE A 238 1.41 16.81 -19.04
CA ILE A 238 1.20 15.97 -17.86
C ILE A 238 1.59 16.74 -16.60
N LEU A 239 2.74 17.41 -16.62
CA LEU A 239 3.18 18.21 -15.47
C LEU A 239 2.16 19.28 -15.14
N LYS A 240 1.58 19.97 -16.13
CA LYS A 240 0.54 21.00 -15.93
C LYS A 240 -0.67 20.54 -15.12
N ARG A 241 -0.94 19.24 -15.07
CA ARG A 241 -2.11 18.64 -14.41
C ARG A 241 -1.76 18.09 -13.03
N ARG A 242 -2.69 18.22 -12.08
CA ARG A 242 -2.58 17.53 -10.79
C ARG A 242 -2.77 16.04 -11.02
N SER A 243 -1.74 15.26 -10.73
CA SER A 243 -1.70 13.82 -10.94
C SER A 243 -1.55 13.14 -9.59
N VAL A 244 -2.64 12.53 -9.13
CA VAL A 244 -2.64 11.64 -7.96
C VAL A 244 -2.85 10.22 -8.44
N VAL A 245 -1.82 9.37 -8.33
CA VAL A 245 -1.83 8.01 -8.85
C VAL A 245 -1.44 7.00 -7.79
N VAL A 246 -1.98 5.79 -7.91
CA VAL A 246 -1.62 4.64 -7.09
C VAL A 246 -0.98 3.59 -7.98
N PHE A 247 0.18 3.09 -7.55
CA PHE A 247 0.83 1.94 -8.13
C PHE A 247 0.95 0.87 -7.06
N SER A 248 0.60 -0.37 -7.35
CA SER A 248 0.56 -1.36 -6.32
C SER A 248 0.88 -2.77 -6.74
N SER A 249 1.29 -3.57 -5.76
CA SER A 249 1.70 -4.95 -6.00
C SER A 249 0.56 -5.83 -6.48
N GLY A 250 -0.68 -5.52 -6.10
CA GLY A 250 -1.90 -6.10 -6.68
C GLY A 250 -2.00 -7.60 -6.48
N GLY A 251 -2.78 -8.03 -5.50
CA GLY A 251 -2.95 -9.43 -5.11
C GLY A 251 -3.53 -9.49 -3.70
N GLU A 252 -4.01 -10.65 -3.28
CA GLU A 252 -4.48 -10.84 -1.91
C GLU A 252 -3.34 -11.22 -0.95
N GLU A 253 -2.14 -11.49 -1.47
CA GLU A 253 -1.02 -11.97 -0.67
C GLU A 253 -0.27 -10.85 0.06
N PRO A 254 0.25 -11.11 1.28
CA PRO A 254 1.29 -10.28 1.86
C PRO A 254 2.52 -10.27 0.94
N VAL A 255 3.42 -9.33 1.22
CA VAL A 255 4.74 -9.22 0.61
C VAL A 255 5.39 -10.62 0.57
N SER A 256 5.57 -11.19 -0.62
CA SER A 256 6.04 -12.57 -0.74
C SER A 256 7.48 -12.68 -0.21
N ASP A 257 7.70 -13.55 0.77
CA ASP A 257 9.04 -13.94 1.25
C ASP A 257 9.80 -14.76 0.18
N GLU A 258 9.13 -15.15 -0.90
CA GLU A 258 9.71 -15.85 -2.07
C GLU A 258 10.32 -14.88 -3.10
N GLY A 259 10.49 -13.61 -2.75
CA GLY A 259 11.13 -12.66 -3.64
C GLY A 259 12.64 -12.86 -3.74
N HIS A 260 13.32 -11.92 -4.41
CA HIS A 260 14.71 -12.07 -4.80
C HIS A 260 15.61 -11.17 -3.98
N GLU A 261 16.78 -11.69 -3.57
CA GLU A 261 17.81 -10.94 -2.84
C GLU A 261 17.29 -10.24 -1.56
N GLY A 262 16.34 -10.86 -0.86
CA GLY A 262 15.76 -10.30 0.37
C GLY A 262 14.71 -9.22 0.14
N HIS A 263 14.24 -9.06 -1.10
CA HIS A 263 13.16 -8.15 -1.48
C HIS A 263 11.91 -8.90 -1.87
N SER A 264 10.74 -8.27 -1.77
CA SER A 264 9.51 -8.83 -2.34
C SER A 264 9.59 -8.95 -3.86
N ILE A 265 8.81 -9.83 -4.48
CA ILE A 265 8.75 -9.96 -5.95
C ILE A 265 8.38 -8.63 -6.62
N PHE A 266 7.42 -7.90 -6.04
CA PHE A 266 6.99 -6.59 -6.54
C PHE A 266 8.08 -5.53 -6.37
N ALA A 267 8.60 -5.38 -5.14
CA ALA A 267 9.61 -4.39 -4.80
C ALA A 267 10.90 -4.63 -5.60
N TRP A 268 11.33 -5.89 -5.72
CA TRP A 268 12.48 -6.27 -6.55
C TRP A 268 12.31 -5.80 -8.01
N ASN A 269 11.18 -6.13 -8.62
CA ASN A 269 10.91 -5.75 -10.01
C ASN A 269 10.77 -4.24 -10.18
N LEU A 270 10.21 -3.54 -9.19
CA LEU A 270 10.17 -2.09 -9.16
C LEU A 270 11.58 -1.49 -9.07
N ILE A 271 12.41 -1.95 -8.13
CA ILE A 271 13.81 -1.54 -7.95
C ILE A 271 14.56 -1.69 -9.27
N LYS A 272 14.52 -2.88 -9.88
CA LYS A 272 15.22 -3.14 -11.16
C LYS A 272 14.72 -2.29 -12.31
N THR A 273 13.43 -1.97 -12.32
CA THR A 273 12.87 -1.07 -13.33
C THR A 273 13.40 0.35 -13.12
N LEU A 274 13.33 0.88 -11.89
CA LEU A 274 13.79 2.23 -11.55
C LEU A 274 15.31 2.41 -11.73
N GLU A 275 16.11 1.38 -11.42
CA GLU A 275 17.56 1.35 -11.68
C GLU A 275 17.90 1.35 -13.19
N GLY A 276 16.99 0.85 -14.03
CA GLY A 276 17.16 0.84 -15.48
C GLY A 276 16.63 2.09 -16.20
N LEU A 277 15.85 2.94 -15.52
CA LEU A 277 15.25 4.12 -16.15
C LEU A 277 16.29 5.17 -16.55
N GLY A 278 16.20 5.62 -17.80
CA GLY A 278 16.94 6.78 -18.31
C GLY A 278 15.97 7.87 -18.76
N GLY A 279 16.31 9.14 -18.49
CA GLY A 279 15.52 10.28 -18.94
C GLY A 279 14.20 10.46 -18.18
N VAL A 280 13.13 10.75 -18.93
CA VAL A 280 11.77 10.98 -18.40
C VAL A 280 10.89 9.79 -18.78
N ALA A 281 10.23 9.18 -17.80
CA ALA A 281 9.33 8.06 -18.01
C ALA A 281 7.99 8.27 -17.28
N PRO A 282 6.84 8.17 -17.98
CA PRO A 282 5.53 8.12 -17.36
C PRO A 282 5.37 6.92 -16.41
N GLY A 283 4.63 7.12 -15.33
CA GLY A 283 4.35 6.08 -14.34
C GLY A 283 3.66 4.87 -14.94
N VAL A 284 2.78 5.07 -15.94
CA VAL A 284 2.15 3.97 -16.67
C VAL A 284 3.16 3.07 -17.41
N GLU A 285 4.28 3.61 -17.89
CA GLU A 285 5.31 2.81 -18.57
C GLU A 285 6.13 1.97 -17.57
N VAL A 286 6.42 2.55 -16.42
CA VAL A 286 7.06 1.85 -15.29
C VAL A 286 6.16 0.72 -14.82
N TRP A 287 4.87 0.99 -14.59
CA TRP A 287 3.89 -0.03 -14.25
C TRP A 287 3.84 -1.15 -15.29
N ARG A 288 3.74 -0.83 -16.59
CA ARG A 288 3.67 -1.84 -17.66
C ARG A 288 4.87 -2.79 -17.62
N THR A 289 6.05 -2.27 -17.34
CA THR A 289 7.29 -3.05 -17.24
C THR A 289 7.27 -3.96 -16.01
N VAL A 290 6.94 -3.41 -14.84
CA VAL A 290 6.87 -4.17 -13.58
C VAL A 290 5.76 -5.22 -13.65
N HIS A 291 4.56 -4.85 -14.08
CA HIS A 291 3.44 -5.76 -14.28
C HIS A 291 3.87 -6.95 -15.16
N GLY A 292 4.44 -6.69 -16.33
CA GLY A 292 4.86 -7.75 -17.24
C GLY A 292 5.93 -8.68 -16.66
N ARG A 293 6.82 -8.21 -15.77
CA ARG A 293 7.80 -9.05 -15.08
C ARG A 293 7.16 -9.86 -13.95
N VAL A 294 6.44 -9.19 -13.06
CA VAL A 294 5.76 -9.82 -11.91
C VAL A 294 4.79 -10.91 -12.37
N THR A 295 3.91 -10.64 -13.35
CA THR A 295 2.92 -11.63 -13.80
C THR A 295 3.52 -12.85 -14.51
N ARG A 296 4.77 -12.77 -14.95
CA ARG A 296 5.49 -13.92 -15.54
C ARG A 296 6.08 -14.82 -14.47
N GLU A 297 6.45 -14.25 -13.34
CA GLU A 297 7.11 -14.95 -12.24
C GLU A 297 6.11 -15.46 -11.20
N PHE A 298 5.02 -14.73 -10.96
CA PHE A 298 4.09 -15.02 -9.87
C PHE A 298 2.66 -14.65 -10.26
N PRO A 299 1.60 -15.32 -9.76
CA PRO A 299 0.20 -14.95 -10.02
C PRO A 299 -0.26 -13.63 -9.37
N GLN A 300 0.68 -12.76 -9.01
CA GLN A 300 0.42 -11.40 -8.56
C GLN A 300 0.18 -10.48 -9.78
N GLN A 301 -0.75 -9.55 -9.67
CA GLN A 301 -1.20 -8.68 -10.77
C GLN A 301 -1.09 -7.21 -10.36
N PRO A 302 0.10 -6.59 -10.51
CA PRO A 302 0.30 -5.19 -10.13
C PRO A 302 -0.70 -4.25 -10.78
N GLN A 303 -1.26 -3.31 -10.02
CA GLN A 303 -2.30 -2.40 -10.50
C GLN A 303 -1.85 -0.95 -10.48
N TYR A 304 -2.32 -0.18 -11.47
CA TYR A 304 -2.03 1.24 -11.61
C TYR A 304 -3.30 2.01 -11.95
N GLY A 305 -3.57 3.09 -11.22
CA GLY A 305 -4.80 3.85 -11.36
C GLY A 305 -4.71 5.27 -10.82
N ALA A 306 -5.62 6.12 -11.27
CA ALA A 306 -5.79 7.46 -10.74
C ALA A 306 -6.69 7.44 -9.49
N VAL A 307 -6.45 8.35 -8.55
CA VAL A 307 -7.30 8.56 -7.37
C VAL A 307 -8.07 9.86 -7.55
N LEU A 308 -9.24 9.78 -8.17
CA LEU A 308 -10.15 10.90 -8.41
C LEU A 308 -10.62 11.54 -7.10
N SER A 309 -10.91 10.71 -6.10
CA SER A 309 -11.33 11.16 -4.77
C SER A 309 -10.27 12.02 -4.07
N ALA A 310 -8.98 11.86 -4.45
CA ALA A 310 -7.84 12.64 -3.96
C ALA A 310 -7.48 13.85 -4.85
N GLY A 311 -8.28 14.13 -5.88
CA GLY A 311 -8.12 15.31 -6.74
C GLY A 311 -7.20 15.10 -7.95
N HIS A 312 -7.11 13.88 -8.47
CA HIS A 312 -6.48 13.65 -9.78
C HIS A 312 -7.24 14.39 -10.89
N SER A 313 -6.50 15.02 -11.81
CA SER A 313 -7.01 15.70 -12.99
C SER A 313 -6.89 14.81 -14.22
N GLU A 314 -7.93 14.77 -15.06
CA GLU A 314 -7.95 13.96 -16.29
C GLU A 314 -6.73 14.22 -17.19
N GLY A 315 -6.15 13.14 -17.72
CA GLY A 315 -4.95 13.18 -18.56
C GLY A 315 -3.65 13.44 -17.78
N GLY A 316 -3.70 13.44 -16.45
CA GLY A 316 -2.55 13.44 -15.57
C GLY A 316 -1.88 12.06 -15.49
N ASP A 317 -0.59 12.05 -15.22
CA ASP A 317 0.18 10.87 -14.85
C ASP A 317 1.37 11.31 -13.97
N TRP A 318 1.99 10.36 -13.29
CA TRP A 318 3.26 10.59 -12.63
C TRP A 318 4.40 10.57 -13.64
N LEU A 319 5.41 11.42 -13.45
CA LEU A 319 6.64 11.38 -14.24
C LEU A 319 7.85 11.07 -13.37
N PHE A 320 8.50 9.93 -13.64
CA PHE A 320 9.85 9.68 -13.18
C PHE A 320 10.83 10.48 -14.03
N ARG A 321 11.61 11.34 -13.39
CA ARG A 321 12.59 12.21 -14.05
C ARG A 321 13.88 12.21 -13.25
N GLN A 322 15.03 12.12 -13.90
CA GLN A 322 16.29 12.32 -13.19
C GLN A 322 16.46 13.83 -12.84
N PRO A 323 17.30 14.20 -11.86
CA PRO A 323 17.62 15.60 -11.56
C PRO A 323 18.17 16.35 -12.76
#